data_AF-A0A8S2TB43-F1
#
_entry.id   AF-A0A8S2TB43-F1
#
_cell.length_a   1.000
_cell.length_b   1.000
_cell.length_c   1.000
_cell.angle_alpha   90.00
_cell.angle_beta   90.00
_cell.angle_gamma   90.00
#
_symmetry.space_group_name_H-M   'P 1'
#
loop_
_entity.id
_entity.type
_entity.pdbx_description
1 polymer ?
#
loop_
_entity_poly.entity_id
_entity_poly.type
_entity_poly.pdbx_seq_one_letter_code
_entity_poly.pdbx_strand_id
1 'polypeptide(L)'
;QSFHQLIRPELLSQSVQDQFVRLLRSLMKDKPDQNFRIGIITTSNIRNQQLINGFRSMGIVDIVRDQDLLNKTDFQQLIQDMNQNCRLVTSQITGLGKSTMIRQEVEKLKTKYVKFPIYGDFDVDTLAERLRSKYSELEIGVLHLDIGTTANSQQLNEILYCLLLFRNFRFGQIAVSIPIETLVYIELDASPDAILNELPSFQHITPSIVIDKVDWATLNIGNKEIQVVANYLQAIVSKTITTQNVNPLMFKNLDLKTCSDLIQGPFFPGKDVNYTTWTQLSIFVAVFHRLFTGFSSNIYFSVESLPEPQLRMDLAQALLQSSNLFTSLSLETVRK
;
A
#
# COMPACT_ATOMS: atom_id res chain seq x y z
N GLN A 1 19.78 -32.34 -4.50
CA GLN A 1 20.45 -31.92 -5.75
C GLN A 1 20.25 -30.42 -5.89
N SER A 2 21.29 -29.63 -6.10
CA SER A 2 21.13 -28.18 -6.26
C SER A 2 20.55 -27.85 -7.64
N PHE A 3 19.59 -26.93 -7.66
CA PHE A 3 19.01 -26.38 -8.88
C PHE A 3 19.40 -24.92 -8.99
N HIS A 4 20.03 -24.56 -10.10
CA HIS A 4 20.47 -23.21 -10.40
C HIS A 4 19.65 -22.69 -11.59
N GLN A 5 19.39 -21.38 -11.61
CA GLN A 5 18.61 -20.76 -12.68
C GLN A 5 19.38 -19.59 -13.27
N LEU A 6 19.37 -19.49 -14.60
CA LEU A 6 19.87 -18.34 -15.34
C LEU A 6 18.75 -17.82 -16.24
N ILE A 7 18.23 -16.65 -15.90
CA ILE A 7 17.11 -16.02 -16.60
C ILE A 7 17.65 -14.95 -17.54
N ARG A 8 17.16 -14.94 -18.78
CA ARG A 8 17.50 -14.01 -19.87
C ARG A 8 19.01 -13.89 -20.11
N PRO A 9 19.74 -15.01 -20.34
CA PRO A 9 21.18 -14.98 -20.62
C PRO A 9 21.55 -14.12 -21.84
N GLU A 10 20.61 -13.84 -22.75
CA GLU A 10 20.79 -12.93 -23.88
C GLU A 10 21.20 -11.51 -23.49
N LEU A 11 20.94 -11.08 -22.25
CA LEU A 11 21.36 -9.78 -21.75
C LEU A 11 22.86 -9.75 -21.38
N LEU A 12 23.50 -10.92 -21.25
CA LEU A 12 24.93 -11.02 -21.00
C LEU A 12 25.70 -10.79 -22.31
N SER A 13 26.85 -10.11 -22.22
CA SER A 13 27.74 -9.98 -23.37
C SER A 13 28.20 -11.34 -23.88
N GLN A 14 28.51 -11.43 -25.17
CA GLN A 14 29.03 -12.66 -25.78
C GLN A 14 30.28 -13.18 -25.05
N SER A 15 31.17 -12.27 -24.64
CA SER A 15 32.37 -12.63 -23.88
C SER A 15 32.07 -13.33 -22.54
N VAL A 16 31.05 -12.86 -21.81
CA VAL A 16 30.60 -13.47 -20.55
C VAL A 16 29.95 -14.82 -20.81
N GLN A 17 29.11 -14.93 -21.84
CA GLN A 17 28.52 -16.20 -22.26
C GLN A 17 29.60 -17.25 -22.59
N ASP A 18 30.61 -16.90 -23.38
CA ASP A 18 31.71 -17.80 -23.75
C ASP A 18 32.57 -18.21 -22.54
N GLN A 19 32.80 -17.28 -21.62
CA GLN A 19 33.50 -17.58 -20.38
C GLN A 19 32.71 -18.56 -19.53
N PHE A 20 31.39 -18.39 -19.43
CA PHE A 20 30.51 -19.32 -18.71
C PHE A 20 30.62 -20.73 -19.27
N VAL A 21 30.52 -20.89 -20.60
CA VAL A 21 30.64 -22.20 -21.28
C VAL A 21 31.97 -22.87 -20.94
N ARG A 22 33.08 -22.12 -20.99
CA ARG A 22 34.42 -22.64 -20.67
C ARG A 22 34.54 -23.06 -19.21
N LEU A 23 34.03 -22.25 -18.28
CA LEU A 23 34.07 -22.55 -16.85
C LEU A 23 33.24 -23.78 -16.51
N LEU A 24 32.04 -23.91 -17.08
CA LEU A 24 31.21 -25.10 -16.87
C LEU A 24 31.91 -26.37 -17.39
N ARG A 25 32.52 -26.29 -18.58
CA ARG A 25 33.30 -27.40 -19.14
C ARG A 25 34.47 -27.81 -18.24
N SER A 26 35.19 -26.84 -17.67
CA SER A 26 36.26 -27.13 -16.69
C SER A 26 35.68 -27.82 -15.46
N LEU A 27 34.59 -27.28 -14.89
CA LEU A 27 33.97 -27.84 -13.70
C LEU A 27 33.55 -29.30 -13.89
N MET A 28 32.93 -29.63 -15.03
CA MET A 28 32.54 -31.00 -15.36
C MET A 28 33.74 -31.94 -15.48
N LYS A 29 34.87 -31.44 -15.99
CA LYS A 29 36.11 -32.22 -16.12
C LYS A 29 36.79 -32.41 -14.77
N ASP A 30 36.85 -31.36 -13.96
CA ASP A 30 37.60 -31.32 -12.71
C ASP A 30 36.81 -31.97 -11.56
N LYS A 31 35.47 -31.99 -11.65
CA LYS A 31 34.56 -32.55 -10.62
C LYS A 31 33.41 -33.35 -11.26
N PRO A 32 33.69 -34.53 -11.85
CA PRO A 32 32.68 -35.33 -12.55
C PRO A 32 31.56 -35.84 -11.64
N ASP A 33 31.84 -36.04 -10.36
CA ASP A 33 30.86 -36.55 -9.38
C ASP A 33 29.89 -35.44 -8.88
N GLN A 34 30.14 -34.19 -9.25
CA GLN A 34 29.32 -33.07 -8.79
C GLN A 34 28.04 -32.96 -9.62
N ASN A 35 26.94 -33.49 -9.08
CA ASN A 35 25.63 -33.46 -9.71
C ASN A 35 24.83 -32.20 -9.35
N PHE A 36 24.47 -31.39 -10.34
CA PHE A 36 23.57 -30.25 -10.21
C PHE A 36 22.69 -30.13 -11.47
N ARG A 37 21.67 -29.28 -11.40
CA ARG A 37 20.81 -28.93 -12.54
C ARG A 37 20.87 -27.44 -12.78
N ILE A 38 20.90 -27.02 -14.06
CA ILE A 38 20.79 -25.62 -14.45
C ILE A 38 19.56 -25.47 -15.34
N GLY A 39 18.60 -24.63 -14.92
CA GLY A 39 17.52 -24.13 -15.77
C GLY A 39 17.95 -22.84 -16.46
N ILE A 40 17.85 -22.78 -17.78
CA ILE A 40 18.12 -21.56 -18.55
C ILE A 40 16.82 -21.11 -19.19
N ILE A 41 16.36 -19.92 -18.81
CA ILE A 41 15.11 -19.34 -19.30
C ILE A 41 15.47 -18.19 -20.23
N THR A 42 15.03 -18.25 -21.48
CA THR A 42 15.29 -17.20 -22.47
C THR A 42 14.03 -16.87 -23.26
N THR A 43 13.88 -15.62 -23.66
CA THR A 43 12.80 -15.18 -24.56
C THR A 43 13.32 -14.95 -25.99
N SER A 44 14.62 -15.10 -26.22
CA SER A 44 15.27 -14.85 -27.50
C SER A 44 15.48 -16.15 -28.29
N ASN A 45 15.60 -16.04 -29.62
CA ASN A 45 15.82 -17.19 -30.47
C ASN A 45 17.14 -17.90 -30.10
N ILE A 46 17.03 -19.16 -29.68
CA ILE A 46 18.12 -20.01 -29.21
C ILE A 46 19.29 -20.06 -30.21
N ARG A 47 19.02 -19.99 -31.51
CA ARG A 47 20.06 -20.09 -32.57
C ARG A 47 21.14 -19.01 -32.44
N ASN A 48 20.79 -17.86 -31.90
CA ASN A 48 21.69 -16.71 -31.80
C ASN A 48 22.42 -16.64 -30.45
N GLN A 49 22.25 -17.63 -29.56
CA GLN A 49 22.86 -17.62 -28.22
C GLN A 49 24.05 -18.55 -28.14
N GLN A 50 25.23 -17.95 -27.99
CA GLN A 50 26.50 -18.67 -27.85
C GLN A 50 26.50 -19.59 -26.63
N LEU A 51 25.92 -19.15 -25.52
CA LEU A 51 25.79 -19.96 -24.31
C LEU A 51 25.06 -21.29 -24.59
N ILE A 52 23.88 -21.23 -25.21
CA ILE A 52 23.06 -22.42 -25.46
C ILE A 52 23.71 -23.32 -26.52
N ASN A 53 24.27 -22.73 -27.59
CA ASN A 53 25.00 -23.49 -28.59
C ASN A 53 26.23 -24.21 -27.99
N GLY A 54 26.93 -23.54 -27.07
CA GLY A 54 28.02 -24.11 -26.30
C GLY A 54 27.59 -25.32 -25.47
N PHE A 55 26.47 -25.25 -24.75
CA PHE A 55 25.95 -26.38 -23.98
C PHE A 55 25.40 -27.51 -24.86
N ARG A 56 24.76 -27.19 -26.00
CA ARG A 56 24.33 -28.20 -26.97
C ARG A 56 25.50 -29.01 -27.50
N SER A 57 26.65 -28.38 -27.75
CA SER A 57 27.86 -29.09 -28.18
C SER A 57 28.38 -30.09 -27.15
N MET A 58 27.98 -29.96 -25.87
CA MET A 58 28.33 -30.89 -24.81
C MET A 58 27.32 -32.03 -24.63
N GLY A 59 26.18 -32.00 -25.33
CA GLY A 59 25.15 -33.05 -25.24
C GLY A 59 24.40 -33.09 -23.91
N ILE A 60 24.37 -31.99 -23.16
CA ILE A 60 23.80 -31.90 -21.80
C ILE A 60 22.52 -31.05 -21.70
N VAL A 61 21.89 -30.73 -22.84
CA VAL A 61 20.78 -29.79 -22.91
C VAL A 61 19.51 -30.48 -23.34
N ASP A 62 18.54 -30.51 -22.43
CA ASP A 62 17.14 -30.79 -22.75
C ASP A 62 16.39 -29.47 -22.96
N ILE A 63 15.55 -29.40 -24.00
CA ILE A 63 14.78 -28.20 -24.34
C ILE A 63 13.32 -28.45 -24.00
N VAL A 64 12.84 -27.70 -23.02
CA VAL A 64 11.42 -27.61 -22.66
C VAL A 64 10.81 -26.47 -23.47
N ARG A 65 9.70 -26.72 -24.16
CA ARG A 65 8.95 -25.70 -24.91
C ARG A 65 7.70 -25.29 -24.14
N ASP A 66 7.04 -24.22 -24.59
CA ASP A 66 5.84 -23.69 -23.92
C ASP A 66 4.74 -24.74 -23.70
N GLN A 67 4.59 -25.68 -24.64
CA GLN A 67 3.63 -26.80 -24.54
C GLN A 67 3.95 -27.80 -23.42
N ASP A 68 5.20 -27.83 -22.95
CA ASP A 68 5.70 -28.69 -21.89
C ASP A 68 5.67 -27.96 -20.52
N LEU A 69 5.35 -26.66 -20.50
CA LEU A 69 5.21 -25.87 -19.28
C LEU A 69 3.87 -26.12 -18.59
N LEU A 70 3.78 -25.65 -17.34
CA LEU A 70 2.53 -25.68 -16.59
C LEU A 70 1.42 -24.98 -17.37
N ASN A 71 0.23 -25.59 -17.39
CA ASN A 71 -0.95 -24.89 -17.88
C ASN A 71 -1.27 -23.69 -16.96
N LYS A 72 -2.15 -22.81 -17.44
CA LYS A 72 -2.51 -21.57 -16.75
C LYS A 72 -3.02 -21.83 -15.31
N THR A 73 -3.81 -22.88 -15.11
CA THR A 73 -4.42 -23.19 -13.81
C THR A 73 -3.36 -23.67 -12.82
N ASP A 74 -2.50 -24.62 -13.22
CA ASP A 74 -1.44 -25.14 -12.36
C ASP A 74 -0.40 -24.05 -12.03
N PHE A 75 -0.09 -23.18 -13.00
CA PHE A 75 0.76 -22.01 -12.79
C PHE A 75 0.16 -21.05 -11.77
N GLN A 76 -1.13 -20.72 -11.88
CA GLN A 76 -1.82 -19.84 -10.95
C GLN A 76 -1.80 -20.40 -9.53
N GLN A 77 -2.08 -21.71 -9.37
CA GLN A 77 -2.05 -22.37 -8.07
C GLN A 77 -0.65 -22.32 -7.46
N LEU A 78 0.39 -22.64 -8.24
CA LEU A 78 1.78 -22.60 -7.77
C LEU A 78 2.19 -21.20 -7.31
N ILE A 79 1.82 -20.17 -8.08
CA ILE A 79 2.14 -18.77 -7.73
C ILE A 79 1.38 -18.33 -6.48
N GLN A 80 0.12 -18.77 -6.30
CA GLN A 80 -0.66 -18.50 -5.10
C GLN A 80 -0.02 -19.17 -3.88
N ASP A 81 0.40 -20.43 -3.99
CA ASP A 81 1.04 -21.18 -2.90
C ASP A 81 2.36 -20.51 -2.46
N MET A 82 3.17 -20.06 -3.42
CA MET A 82 4.41 -19.31 -3.13
C MET A 82 4.15 -17.94 -2.48
N ASN A 83 2.98 -17.35 -2.76
CA ASN A 83 2.58 -16.03 -2.26
C ASN A 83 1.52 -16.09 -1.15
N GLN A 84 1.35 -17.21 -0.46
CA GLN A 84 0.33 -17.36 0.60
C GLN A 84 0.47 -16.33 1.74
N ASN A 85 1.69 -15.82 1.96
CA ASN A 85 2.00 -14.79 2.96
C ASN A 85 2.00 -13.37 2.37
N CYS A 86 1.54 -13.20 1.13
CA CYS A 86 1.41 -11.89 0.48
C CYS A 86 -0.07 -11.51 0.40
N ARG A 87 -0.36 -10.24 0.69
CA ARG A 87 -1.70 -9.66 0.59
C ARG A 87 -1.63 -8.39 -0.22
N LEU A 88 -2.40 -8.34 -1.30
CA LEU A 88 -2.53 -7.14 -2.10
C LEU A 88 -3.60 -6.23 -1.48
N VAL A 89 -3.34 -4.94 -1.36
CA VAL A 89 -4.29 -3.95 -0.81
C VAL A 89 -4.45 -2.81 -1.81
N THR A 90 -5.66 -2.64 -2.34
CA THR A 90 -5.93 -1.68 -3.41
C THR A 90 -7.17 -0.84 -3.12
N SER A 91 -7.29 0.28 -3.82
CA SER A 91 -8.48 1.13 -3.79
C SER A 91 -8.61 1.88 -5.10
N GLN A 92 -9.83 2.18 -5.54
CA GLN A 92 -10.05 2.96 -6.77
C GLN A 92 -9.61 4.42 -6.60
N ILE A 93 -9.73 4.96 -5.38
CA ILE A 93 -9.34 6.34 -5.04
C ILE A 93 -8.36 6.36 -3.86
N THR A 94 -7.55 7.42 -3.78
CA THR A 94 -6.62 7.63 -2.67
C THR A 94 -7.35 8.06 -1.40
N GLY A 95 -6.74 7.85 -0.23
CA GLY A 95 -7.31 8.33 1.04
C GLY A 95 -8.44 7.46 1.63
N LEU A 96 -8.65 6.23 1.13
CA LEU A 96 -9.61 5.27 1.71
C LEU A 96 -9.07 4.47 2.90
N GLY A 97 -7.82 4.71 3.33
CA GLY A 97 -7.31 4.19 4.60
C GLY A 97 -6.60 2.83 4.52
N LYS A 98 -6.08 2.45 3.34
CA LYS A 98 -5.27 1.23 3.13
C LYS A 98 -4.16 1.07 4.18
N SER A 99 -3.26 2.06 4.28
CA SER A 99 -2.20 2.10 5.31
C SER A 99 -2.73 1.99 6.74
N THR A 100 -3.90 2.56 7.04
CA THR A 100 -4.52 2.49 8.38
C THR A 100 -5.02 1.08 8.67
N MET A 101 -5.71 0.46 7.71
CA MET A 101 -6.20 -0.91 7.81
C MET A 101 -5.04 -1.88 8.03
N ILE A 102 -3.98 -1.78 7.22
CA ILE A 102 -2.78 -2.61 7.37
C ILE A 102 -2.20 -2.46 8.78
N ARG A 103 -2.01 -1.22 9.25
CA ARG A 103 -1.49 -0.96 10.60
C ARG A 103 -2.36 -1.60 11.69
N GLN A 104 -3.69 -1.45 11.62
CA GLN A 104 -4.61 -2.05 12.58
C GLN A 104 -4.53 -3.59 12.59
N GLU A 105 -4.39 -4.21 11.41
CA GLU A 105 -4.18 -5.65 11.32
C GLU A 105 -2.85 -6.07 11.96
N VAL A 106 -1.76 -5.34 11.73
CA VAL A 106 -0.46 -5.61 12.39
C VAL A 106 -0.54 -5.43 13.91
N GLU A 107 -1.24 -4.39 14.39
CA GLU A 107 -1.46 -4.17 15.82
C GLU A 107 -2.22 -5.34 16.48
N LYS A 108 -3.23 -5.90 15.81
CA LYS A 108 -3.95 -7.10 16.27
C LYS A 108 -3.03 -8.31 16.36
N LEU A 109 -2.09 -8.45 15.42
CA LEU A 109 -1.07 -9.51 15.42
C LEU A 109 0.00 -9.31 16.50
N LYS A 110 0.11 -8.11 17.10
CA LYS A 110 1.13 -7.74 18.08
C LYS A 110 2.57 -7.95 17.57
N THR A 111 2.78 -7.76 16.27
CA THR A 111 4.08 -7.90 15.61
C THR A 111 4.64 -6.54 15.21
N LYS A 112 5.93 -6.49 14.83
CA LYS A 112 6.57 -5.25 14.41
C LYS A 112 6.07 -4.81 13.04
N TYR A 113 5.65 -3.55 12.91
CA TYR A 113 5.20 -2.97 11.64
C TYR A 113 6.37 -2.32 10.88
N VAL A 114 6.76 -2.90 9.75
CA VAL A 114 7.87 -2.43 8.92
C VAL A 114 7.33 -1.82 7.62
N LYS A 115 7.11 -0.50 7.63
CA LYS A 115 6.73 0.22 6.39
C LYS A 115 7.94 0.44 5.49
N PHE A 116 7.81 0.07 4.22
CA PHE A 116 8.84 0.16 3.20
C PHE A 116 8.29 0.85 1.93
N PRO A 117 8.44 2.18 1.85
CA PRO A 117 7.95 2.93 0.70
C PRO A 117 8.86 2.79 -0.53
N ILE A 118 8.23 2.67 -1.69
CA ILE A 118 8.86 2.65 -3.02
C ILE A 118 8.06 3.60 -3.94
N TYR A 119 8.64 4.76 -4.23
CA TYR A 119 8.03 5.78 -5.08
C TYR A 119 9.10 6.61 -5.80
N GLY A 120 8.72 7.21 -6.92
CA GLY A 120 9.59 8.07 -7.72
C GLY A 120 10.74 7.30 -8.39
N ASP A 121 11.84 8.02 -8.58
CA ASP A 121 13.09 7.43 -9.07
C ASP A 121 13.81 6.74 -7.90
N PHE A 122 14.20 5.50 -8.12
CA PHE A 122 14.97 4.74 -7.14
C PHE A 122 16.17 4.07 -7.81
N ASP A 123 17.27 4.02 -7.06
CA ASP A 123 18.42 3.20 -7.38
C ASP A 123 18.26 1.83 -6.69
N VAL A 124 18.62 0.77 -7.40
CA VAL A 124 18.37 -0.60 -6.97
C VAL A 124 19.27 -1.02 -5.81
N ASP A 125 20.54 -0.61 -5.82
CA ASP A 125 21.47 -0.89 -4.72
C ASP A 125 21.03 -0.15 -3.44
N THR A 126 20.58 1.09 -3.59
CA THR A 126 20.03 1.89 -2.49
C THR A 126 18.76 1.25 -1.91
N LEU A 127 17.87 0.73 -2.76
CA LEU A 127 16.69 -0.01 -2.32
C LEU A 127 17.09 -1.28 -1.55
N ALA A 128 18.08 -2.01 -2.06
CA ALA A 128 18.62 -3.21 -1.42
C ALA A 128 19.19 -2.91 -0.03
N GLU A 129 19.98 -1.84 0.11
CA GLU A 129 20.54 -1.40 1.39
C GLU A 129 19.47 -1.02 2.39
N ARG A 130 18.46 -0.25 1.95
CA ARG A 130 17.34 0.16 2.78
C ARG A 130 16.53 -1.04 3.28
N LEU A 131 16.38 -2.09 2.48
CA LEU A 131 15.65 -3.28 2.89
C LEU A 131 16.50 -4.15 3.82
N ARG A 132 17.80 -4.32 3.49
CA ARG A 132 18.78 -5.04 4.32
C ARG A 132 18.89 -4.45 5.73
N SER A 133 18.88 -3.13 5.87
CA SER A 133 18.97 -2.48 7.18
C SER A 133 17.76 -2.76 8.08
N LYS A 134 16.65 -3.24 7.52
CA LYS A 134 15.44 -3.63 8.25
C LYS A 134 15.33 -5.13 8.50
N TYR A 135 16.32 -5.93 8.10
CA TYR A 135 16.23 -7.40 8.15
C TYR A 135 15.87 -7.95 9.53
N SER A 136 16.53 -7.47 10.61
CA SER A 136 16.23 -7.90 11.98
C SER A 136 14.81 -7.52 12.44
N GLU A 137 14.21 -6.50 11.85
CA GLU A 137 12.82 -6.13 12.11
C GLU A 137 11.83 -7.07 11.42
N LEU A 138 12.21 -7.60 10.24
CA LEU A 138 11.39 -8.46 9.41
C LEU A 138 11.33 -9.90 9.94
N GLU A 139 12.34 -10.36 10.67
CA GLU A 139 12.34 -11.68 11.32
C GLU A 139 11.19 -11.88 12.31
N ILE A 140 10.70 -10.80 12.92
CA ILE A 140 9.61 -10.82 13.90
C ILE A 140 8.47 -9.85 13.54
N GLY A 141 8.42 -9.47 12.27
CA GLY A 141 7.61 -8.35 11.80
C GLY A 141 6.77 -8.67 10.57
N VAL A 142 6.02 -7.65 10.17
CA VAL A 142 5.21 -7.60 8.96
C VAL A 142 5.80 -6.53 8.05
N LEU A 143 6.04 -6.90 6.80
CA LEU A 143 6.48 -5.97 5.77
C LEU A 143 5.26 -5.31 5.13
N HIS A 144 5.26 -3.99 5.07
CA HIS A 144 4.32 -3.24 4.27
C HIS A 144 5.08 -2.53 3.13
N LEU A 145 4.96 -3.08 1.93
CA LEU A 145 5.43 -2.47 0.68
C LEU A 145 4.40 -1.42 0.24
N ASP A 146 4.75 -0.15 0.36
CA ASP A 146 3.93 0.99 -0.05
C ASP A 146 4.41 1.48 -1.42
N ILE A 147 3.71 1.05 -2.48
CA ILE A 147 4.11 1.25 -3.88
C ILE A 147 3.32 2.42 -4.46
N GLY A 148 4.05 3.51 -4.70
CA GLY A 148 3.54 4.67 -5.44
C GLY A 148 3.91 4.63 -6.93
N THR A 149 3.70 5.75 -7.61
CA THR A 149 4.14 5.93 -9.00
C THR A 149 5.66 5.90 -9.10
N THR A 150 6.21 5.15 -10.05
CA THR A 150 7.65 5.06 -10.32
C THR A 150 7.94 5.33 -11.79
N ALA A 151 9.09 5.94 -12.11
CA ALA A 151 9.46 6.18 -13.51
C ALA A 151 9.90 4.91 -14.26
N ASN A 152 10.37 3.88 -13.54
CA ASN A 152 10.85 2.62 -14.12
C ASN A 152 10.08 1.41 -13.54
N SER A 153 8.86 1.21 -14.02
CA SER A 153 8.01 0.10 -13.57
C SER A 153 8.55 -1.27 -13.95
N GLN A 154 9.34 -1.39 -15.03
CA GLN A 154 9.97 -2.65 -15.39
C GLN A 154 10.98 -3.10 -14.33
N GLN A 155 11.86 -2.20 -13.88
CA GLN A 155 12.84 -2.53 -12.85
C GLN A 155 12.17 -2.83 -11.51
N LEU A 156 11.10 -2.10 -11.18
CA LEU A 156 10.27 -2.39 -10.02
C LEU A 156 9.67 -3.81 -10.10
N ASN A 157 9.16 -4.21 -11.27
CA ASN A 157 8.61 -5.54 -11.49
C ASN A 157 9.65 -6.63 -11.26
N GLU A 158 10.86 -6.47 -11.81
CA GLU A 158 11.94 -7.44 -11.66
C GLU A 158 12.32 -7.63 -10.17
N ILE A 159 12.40 -6.52 -9.42
CA ILE A 159 12.72 -6.55 -7.99
C ILE A 159 11.60 -7.22 -7.19
N LEU A 160 10.34 -6.81 -7.40
CA LEU A 160 9.19 -7.33 -6.67
C LEU A 160 8.95 -8.81 -7.01
N TYR A 161 9.13 -9.21 -8.27
CA TYR A 161 9.10 -10.61 -8.67
C TYR A 161 10.10 -11.44 -7.86
N CYS A 162 11.35 -10.96 -7.75
CA CYS A 162 12.37 -11.66 -6.96
C CYS A 162 12.05 -11.66 -5.46
N LEU A 163 11.66 -10.52 -4.89
CA LEU A 163 11.38 -10.38 -3.47
C LEU A 163 10.15 -11.17 -3.02
N LEU A 164 9.11 -11.28 -3.85
CA LEU A 164 7.86 -11.95 -3.47
C LEU A 164 7.92 -13.45 -3.73
N LEU A 165 8.41 -13.87 -4.90
CA LEU A 165 8.45 -15.29 -5.27
C LEU A 165 9.65 -16.02 -4.67
N PHE A 166 10.84 -15.44 -4.78
CA PHE A 166 12.07 -16.08 -4.30
C PHE A 166 12.47 -15.65 -2.90
N ARG A 167 11.79 -14.64 -2.34
CA ARG A 167 12.09 -14.06 -1.02
C ARG A 167 13.52 -13.53 -0.92
N ASN A 168 14.19 -13.37 -2.04
CA ASN A 168 15.59 -13.05 -2.14
C ASN A 168 15.81 -12.23 -3.40
N PHE A 169 16.65 -11.23 -3.29
CA PHE A 169 17.03 -10.41 -4.42
C PHE A 169 18.45 -9.91 -4.20
N ARG A 170 19.24 -9.89 -5.27
CA ARG A 170 20.60 -9.36 -5.27
C ARG A 170 20.78 -8.45 -6.47
N PHE A 171 21.24 -7.24 -6.21
CA PHE A 171 21.80 -6.35 -7.23
C PHE A 171 23.19 -5.93 -6.79
N GLY A 172 24.11 -5.85 -7.75
CA GLY A 172 25.53 -5.63 -7.46
C GLY A 172 26.09 -6.58 -6.40
N GLN A 173 26.57 -6.01 -5.29
CA GLN A 173 27.17 -6.75 -4.17
C GLN A 173 26.22 -6.99 -3.00
N ILE A 174 24.98 -6.50 -3.09
CA ILE A 174 24.07 -6.47 -1.95
C ILE A 174 22.98 -7.50 -2.17
N ALA A 175 23.04 -8.56 -1.38
CA ALA A 175 21.98 -9.56 -1.29
C ALA A 175 21.04 -9.19 -0.15
N VAL A 176 19.75 -9.31 -0.43
CA VAL A 176 18.67 -9.12 0.53
C VAL A 176 17.80 -10.37 0.54
N SER A 177 17.39 -10.77 1.73
CA SER A 177 16.48 -11.86 1.97
C SER A 177 15.31 -11.36 2.83
N ILE A 178 14.12 -11.90 2.60
CA ILE A 178 12.96 -11.75 3.47
C ILE A 178 12.63 -13.16 3.97
N PRO A 179 12.46 -13.40 5.28
CA PRO A 179 12.01 -14.70 5.76
C PRO A 179 10.71 -15.15 5.09
N ILE A 180 10.58 -16.45 4.81
CA ILE A 180 9.44 -16.97 4.04
C ILE A 180 8.12 -16.84 4.81
N GLU A 181 8.20 -16.82 6.14
CA GLU A 181 7.10 -16.64 7.08
C GLU A 181 6.68 -15.17 7.24
N THR A 182 7.48 -14.21 6.78
CA THR A 182 7.14 -12.78 6.87
C THR A 182 5.89 -12.49 6.05
N LEU A 183 4.84 -12.03 6.73
CA LEU A 183 3.63 -11.51 6.08
C LEU A 183 3.97 -10.20 5.35
N VAL A 184 3.60 -10.11 4.09
CA VAL A 184 3.85 -8.96 3.22
C VAL A 184 2.52 -8.36 2.77
N TYR A 185 2.24 -7.12 3.18
CA TYR A 185 1.19 -6.31 2.60
C TYR A 185 1.77 -5.48 1.46
N ILE A 186 1.10 -5.50 0.31
CA ILE A 186 1.46 -4.74 -0.88
C ILE A 186 0.36 -3.71 -1.08
N GLU A 187 0.61 -2.47 -0.69
CA GLU A 187 -0.28 -1.34 -0.92
C GLU A 187 0.05 -0.73 -2.28
N LEU A 188 -0.94 -0.69 -3.19
CA LEU A 188 -0.85 0.06 -4.43
C LEU A 188 -1.54 1.42 -4.28
N ASP A 189 -0.93 2.47 -4.83
CA ASP A 189 -1.61 3.76 -4.95
C ASP A 189 -2.86 3.69 -5.87
N ALA A 190 -3.67 4.75 -5.92
CA ALA A 190 -4.89 4.75 -6.74
C ALA A 190 -4.61 4.48 -8.23
N SER A 191 -5.55 3.82 -8.90
CA SER A 191 -5.44 3.26 -10.26
C SER A 191 -4.71 1.92 -10.31
N PRO A 192 -5.18 0.90 -9.57
CA PRO A 192 -4.55 -0.41 -9.54
C PRO A 192 -4.45 -1.03 -10.93
N ASP A 193 -5.39 -0.78 -11.85
CA ASP A 193 -5.38 -1.38 -13.19
C ASP A 193 -4.14 -1.01 -14.01
N ALA A 194 -3.66 0.24 -13.91
CA ALA A 194 -2.43 0.65 -14.61
C ALA A 194 -1.21 -0.10 -14.06
N ILE A 195 -1.08 -0.16 -12.74
CA ILE A 195 0.04 -0.84 -12.08
C ILE A 195 -0.06 -2.36 -12.23
N LEU A 196 -1.25 -2.95 -12.18
CA LEU A 196 -1.48 -4.38 -12.36
C LEU A 196 -1.23 -4.83 -13.80
N ASN A 197 -1.52 -3.96 -14.79
CA ASN A 197 -1.13 -4.20 -16.18
C ASN A 197 0.40 -4.17 -16.36
N GLU A 198 1.10 -3.32 -15.61
CA GLU A 198 2.57 -3.23 -15.63
C GLU A 198 3.27 -4.29 -14.75
N LEU A 199 2.57 -4.82 -13.75
CA LEU A 199 3.04 -5.85 -12.81
C LEU A 199 2.17 -7.11 -12.85
N PRO A 200 2.23 -7.93 -13.93
CA PRO A 200 1.34 -9.08 -14.11
C PRO A 200 1.45 -10.14 -13.00
N SER A 201 2.56 -10.17 -12.25
CA SER A 201 2.71 -11.09 -11.12
C SER A 201 1.71 -10.80 -9.99
N PHE A 202 1.25 -9.55 -9.86
CA PHE A 202 0.36 -9.13 -8.78
C PHE A 202 -1.07 -9.62 -8.95
N GLN A 203 -1.49 -9.89 -10.18
CA GLN A 203 -2.82 -10.44 -10.48
C GLN A 203 -3.04 -11.84 -9.86
N HIS A 204 -1.96 -12.50 -9.44
CA HIS A 204 -2.00 -13.84 -8.84
C HIS A 204 -1.89 -13.82 -7.31
N ILE A 205 -1.71 -12.65 -6.69
CA ILE A 205 -1.58 -12.52 -5.24
C ILE A 205 -2.98 -12.59 -4.61
N THR A 206 -3.20 -13.64 -3.82
CA THR A 206 -4.47 -13.88 -3.13
C THR A 206 -4.17 -14.12 -1.65
N PRO A 207 -4.88 -13.46 -0.71
CA PRO A 207 -6.05 -12.61 -0.92
C PRO A 207 -5.69 -11.18 -1.40
N SER A 208 -6.59 -10.62 -2.21
CA SER A 208 -6.62 -9.18 -2.54
C SER A 208 -7.69 -8.50 -1.71
N ILE A 209 -7.32 -7.41 -1.03
CA ILE A 209 -8.18 -6.62 -0.16
C ILE A 209 -8.47 -5.30 -0.87
N VAL A 210 -9.70 -5.17 -1.35
CA VAL A 210 -10.17 -3.96 -2.03
C VAL A 210 -10.92 -3.08 -1.05
N ILE A 211 -10.51 -1.81 -0.93
CA ILE A 211 -11.21 -0.80 -0.14
C ILE A 211 -11.92 0.14 -1.10
N ASP A 212 -13.24 -0.02 -1.22
CA ASP A 212 -14.06 0.73 -2.18
C ASP A 212 -14.63 2.03 -1.62
N LYS A 213 -14.81 2.11 -0.29
CA LYS A 213 -15.42 3.26 0.38
C LYS A 213 -14.95 3.41 1.81
N VAL A 214 -15.20 4.59 2.38
CA VAL A 214 -15.04 4.86 3.81
C VAL A 214 -15.94 3.93 4.61
N ASP A 215 -15.33 3.16 5.52
CA ASP A 215 -16.04 2.36 6.51
C ASP A 215 -16.21 3.15 7.81
N TRP A 216 -17.38 3.75 8.01
CA TRP A 216 -17.65 4.53 9.21
C TRP A 216 -17.55 3.73 10.51
N ALA A 217 -17.61 2.40 10.47
CA ALA A 217 -17.36 1.56 11.63
C ALA A 217 -15.90 1.65 12.14
N THR A 218 -14.97 2.12 11.30
CA THR A 218 -13.56 2.31 11.66
C THR A 218 -13.20 3.75 12.01
N LEU A 219 -14.20 4.64 12.20
CA LEU A 219 -13.96 6.01 12.63
C LEU A 219 -13.19 6.04 13.97
N ASN A 220 -12.06 6.76 14.02
CA ASN A 220 -11.22 6.82 15.21
C ASN A 220 -11.81 7.75 16.28
N ILE A 221 -12.79 7.27 17.04
CA ILE A 221 -13.46 8.02 18.12
C ILE A 221 -12.54 8.34 19.31
N GLY A 222 -11.34 7.73 19.36
CA GLY A 222 -10.29 8.09 20.32
C GLY A 222 -9.60 9.41 19.98
N ASN A 223 -9.79 9.94 18.75
CA ASN A 223 -9.31 11.26 18.38
C ASN A 223 -10.15 12.35 19.10
N LYS A 224 -9.47 13.17 19.91
CA LYS A 224 -10.09 14.27 20.65
C LYS A 224 -10.77 15.30 19.73
N GLU A 225 -10.22 15.56 18.55
CA GLU A 225 -10.82 16.52 17.61
C GLU A 225 -12.18 16.03 17.10
N ILE A 226 -12.28 14.74 16.77
CA ILE A 226 -13.54 14.08 16.39
C ILE A 226 -14.55 14.22 17.52
N GLN A 227 -14.14 13.96 18.77
CA GLN A 227 -15.01 14.10 19.93
C GLN A 227 -15.50 15.53 20.15
N VAL A 228 -14.62 16.53 20.01
CA VAL A 228 -14.99 17.95 20.15
C VAL A 228 -15.98 18.35 19.07
N VAL A 229 -15.72 17.99 17.82
CA VAL A 229 -16.62 18.28 16.69
C VAL A 229 -17.98 17.63 16.90
N ALA A 230 -18.02 16.33 17.23
CA ALA A 230 -19.27 15.62 17.45
C ALA A 230 -20.08 16.19 18.63
N ASN A 231 -19.45 16.50 19.76
CA ASN A 231 -20.14 17.11 20.90
C ASN A 231 -20.70 18.51 20.57
N TYR A 232 -19.97 19.32 19.79
CA TYR A 232 -20.49 20.61 19.33
C TYR A 232 -21.69 20.45 18.40
N LEU A 233 -21.62 19.52 17.46
CA LEU A 233 -22.75 19.20 16.58
C LEU A 233 -23.95 18.70 17.37
N GLN A 234 -23.73 17.89 18.42
CA GLN A 234 -24.78 17.47 19.33
C GLN A 234 -25.40 18.67 20.08
N ALA A 235 -24.60 19.63 20.53
CA ALA A 235 -25.11 20.83 21.22
C ALA A 235 -25.97 21.71 20.29
N ILE A 236 -25.62 21.77 19.00
CA ILE A 236 -26.39 22.46 17.97
C ILE A 236 -27.72 21.72 17.71
N VAL A 237 -27.67 20.40 17.46
CA VAL A 237 -28.87 19.59 17.19
C VAL A 237 -29.83 19.57 18.38
N SER A 238 -29.32 19.46 19.60
CA SER A 238 -30.10 19.48 20.84
C SER A 238 -30.52 20.89 21.28
N LYS A 239 -30.07 21.93 20.58
CA LYS A 239 -30.25 23.36 20.92
C LYS A 239 -29.66 23.79 22.26
N THR A 240 -28.90 22.95 22.95
CA THR A 240 -28.28 23.28 24.24
C THR A 240 -27.21 24.36 24.13
N ILE A 241 -26.67 24.60 22.93
CA ILE A 241 -25.72 25.69 22.64
C ILE A 241 -26.29 27.08 22.97
N THR A 242 -27.62 27.27 22.98
CA THR A 242 -28.24 28.57 23.30
C THR A 242 -28.28 28.87 24.79
N THR A 243 -28.21 27.83 25.63
CA THR A 243 -28.37 27.95 27.09
C THR A 243 -27.10 27.62 27.87
N GLN A 244 -26.13 26.94 27.26
CA GLN A 244 -24.91 26.51 27.93
C GLN A 244 -23.67 26.75 27.07
N ASN A 245 -22.62 27.30 27.69
CA ASN A 245 -21.30 27.37 27.07
C ASN A 245 -20.76 25.95 26.89
N VAL A 246 -20.44 25.63 25.65
CA VAL A 246 -19.85 24.36 25.27
C VAL A 246 -18.36 24.38 25.67
N ASN A 247 -17.90 23.40 26.44
CA ASN A 247 -16.51 23.32 26.90
C ASN A 247 -15.84 22.02 26.43
N PRO A 248 -14.88 22.09 25.48
CA PRO A 248 -14.11 20.95 24.99
C PRO A 248 -13.46 20.07 26.05
N LEU A 249 -13.13 20.63 27.22
CA LEU A 249 -12.46 19.92 28.31
C LEU A 249 -13.42 19.10 29.19
N MET A 250 -14.73 19.37 29.12
CA MET A 250 -15.74 18.73 29.97
C MET A 250 -16.63 17.75 29.20
N PHE A 251 -16.34 17.51 27.93
CA PHE A 251 -17.11 16.59 27.13
C PHE A 251 -16.99 15.15 27.61
N LYS A 252 -18.12 14.46 27.61
CA LYS A 252 -18.13 13.00 27.66
C LYS A 252 -17.85 12.49 26.26
N ASN A 253 -17.05 11.43 26.19
CA ASN A 253 -16.82 10.76 24.92
C ASN A 253 -18.15 10.17 24.42
N LEU A 254 -18.53 10.56 23.21
CA LEU A 254 -19.66 9.98 22.50
C LEU A 254 -19.25 8.63 21.92
N ASP A 255 -20.23 7.72 21.82
CA ASP A 255 -20.04 6.43 21.20
C ASP A 255 -19.89 6.55 19.67
N LEU A 256 -19.38 5.48 19.04
CA LEU A 256 -19.09 5.44 17.61
C LEU A 256 -20.29 5.76 16.73
N LYS A 257 -21.46 5.21 17.06
CA LYS A 257 -22.66 5.40 16.26
C LYS A 257 -23.11 6.85 16.33
N THR A 258 -23.18 7.40 17.54
CA THR A 258 -23.55 8.80 17.77
C THR A 258 -22.57 9.77 17.09
N CYS A 259 -21.25 9.55 17.21
CA CYS A 259 -20.25 10.34 16.50
C CYS A 259 -20.41 10.28 14.99
N SER A 260 -20.61 9.08 14.44
CA SER A 260 -20.75 8.89 13.00
C SER A 260 -21.98 9.63 12.47
N ASP A 261 -23.15 9.42 13.08
CA ASP A 261 -24.41 10.01 12.65
C ASP A 261 -24.34 11.56 12.69
N LEU A 262 -23.75 12.13 13.75
CA LEU A 262 -23.60 13.58 13.91
C LEU A 262 -22.66 14.19 12.85
N ILE A 263 -21.58 13.50 12.49
CA ILE A 263 -20.59 14.00 11.54
C ILE A 263 -21.08 13.84 10.09
N GLN A 264 -21.73 12.72 9.77
CA GLN A 264 -22.21 12.44 8.42
C GLN A 264 -23.19 13.52 7.92
N GLY A 265 -24.11 13.97 8.78
CA GLY A 265 -25.15 14.94 8.42
C GLY A 265 -24.60 16.25 7.82
N PRO A 266 -23.70 16.98 8.49
CA PRO A 266 -23.07 18.18 7.95
C PRO A 266 -21.97 17.91 6.90
N PHE A 267 -21.41 16.69 6.86
CA PHE A 267 -20.29 16.37 5.98
C PHE A 267 -20.70 16.05 4.54
N PHE A 268 -21.84 15.37 4.34
CA PHE A 268 -22.31 14.90 3.02
C PHE A 268 -23.03 15.91 2.09
N PRO A 269 -23.63 17.02 2.56
CA PRO A 269 -24.32 17.95 1.66
C PRO A 269 -23.42 18.39 0.50
N GLY A 270 -23.83 18.09 -0.74
CA GLY A 270 -23.10 18.44 -1.96
C GLY A 270 -21.94 17.52 -2.34
N LYS A 271 -21.79 16.34 -1.70
CA LYS A 271 -20.74 15.36 -2.02
C LYS A 271 -21.33 14.03 -2.49
N ASP A 272 -20.61 13.36 -3.38
CA ASP A 272 -20.88 11.96 -3.69
C ASP A 272 -20.26 11.06 -2.60
N VAL A 273 -21.11 10.25 -1.96
CA VAL A 273 -20.72 9.31 -0.91
C VAL A 273 -19.70 8.29 -1.44
N ASN A 274 -19.76 7.93 -2.73
CA ASN A 274 -18.87 6.96 -3.35
C ASN A 274 -17.44 7.48 -3.54
N TYR A 275 -17.26 8.80 -3.66
CA TYR A 275 -15.95 9.44 -3.81
C TYR A 275 -15.44 10.09 -2.53
N THR A 276 -16.12 9.83 -1.42
CA THR A 276 -15.76 10.33 -0.11
C THR A 276 -14.54 9.60 0.46
N THR A 277 -13.59 10.35 1.02
CA THR A 277 -12.33 9.79 1.57
C THR A 277 -12.09 10.15 3.03
N TRP A 278 -11.28 9.37 3.74
CA TRP A 278 -10.83 9.72 5.10
C TRP A 278 -9.99 11.00 5.13
N THR A 279 -9.30 11.32 4.03
CA THR A 279 -8.55 12.57 3.90
C THR A 279 -9.50 13.77 3.90
N GLN A 280 -10.58 13.72 3.11
CA GLN A 280 -11.61 14.76 3.12
C GLN A 280 -12.27 14.87 4.50
N LEU A 281 -12.56 13.75 5.15
CA LEU A 281 -13.12 13.75 6.50
C LEU A 281 -12.16 14.37 7.52
N SER A 282 -10.86 14.05 7.44
CA SER A 282 -9.84 14.61 8.33
C SER A 282 -9.72 16.12 8.17
N ILE A 283 -9.78 16.63 6.93
CA ILE A 283 -9.80 18.08 6.65
C ILE A 283 -11.06 18.72 7.24
N PHE A 284 -12.23 18.11 7.03
CA PHE A 284 -13.48 18.57 7.60
C PHE A 284 -13.39 18.66 9.13
N VAL A 285 -12.99 17.57 9.80
CA VAL A 285 -12.85 17.54 11.27
C VAL A 285 -11.87 18.62 11.76
N ALA A 286 -10.72 18.79 11.11
CA ALA A 286 -9.73 19.78 11.52
C ALA A 286 -10.27 21.23 11.40
N VAL A 287 -10.97 21.54 10.31
CA VAL A 287 -11.60 22.86 10.10
C VAL A 287 -12.66 23.11 11.17
N PHE A 288 -13.58 22.17 11.38
CA PHE A 288 -14.65 22.31 12.37
C PHE A 288 -14.12 22.37 13.79
N HIS A 289 -13.11 21.58 14.12
CA HIS A 289 -12.45 21.62 15.43
C HIS A 289 -11.90 23.02 15.73
N ARG A 290 -11.21 23.63 14.77
CA ARG A 290 -10.66 24.99 14.92
C ARG A 290 -11.75 26.03 15.07
N LEU A 291 -12.82 25.93 14.28
CA LEU A 291 -13.95 26.86 14.33
C LEU A 291 -14.69 26.77 15.65
N PHE A 292 -15.01 25.56 16.10
CA PHE A 292 -15.71 25.35 17.37
C PHE A 292 -14.86 25.76 18.57
N THR A 293 -13.55 25.48 18.55
CA THR A 293 -12.65 25.94 19.61
C THR A 293 -12.55 27.47 19.64
N GLY A 294 -12.47 28.12 18.48
CA GLY A 294 -12.51 29.59 18.38
C GLY A 294 -13.85 30.19 18.82
N PHE A 295 -14.96 29.52 18.49
CA PHE A 295 -16.29 29.92 18.94
C PHE A 295 -16.46 29.76 20.46
N SER A 296 -15.88 28.70 21.04
CA SER A 296 -15.86 28.45 22.48
C SER A 296 -15.10 29.50 23.28
N SER A 297 -13.97 29.95 22.74
CA SER A 297 -13.02 30.79 23.47
C SER A 297 -13.33 32.28 23.34
N ASN A 298 -14.19 32.65 22.39
CA ASN A 298 -14.57 34.05 22.20
C ASN A 298 -15.67 34.45 23.18
N ILE A 299 -15.34 35.39 24.07
CA ILE A 299 -16.29 35.92 25.07
C ILE A 299 -17.54 36.53 24.43
N TYR A 300 -17.43 37.14 23.25
CA TYR A 300 -18.56 37.74 22.53
C TYR A 300 -19.57 36.71 22.01
N PHE A 301 -19.20 35.43 21.97
CA PHE A 301 -20.07 34.32 21.57
C PHE A 301 -20.54 33.48 22.76
N SER A 302 -20.26 33.91 24.00
CA SER A 302 -20.74 33.24 25.22
C SER A 302 -22.24 33.45 25.44
N VAL A 303 -22.87 32.62 26.30
CA VAL A 303 -24.32 32.70 26.57
C VAL A 303 -24.63 34.04 27.22
N GLU A 304 -23.74 34.47 28.10
CA GLU A 304 -23.87 35.65 28.95
C GLU A 304 -23.69 36.96 28.17
N SER A 305 -23.00 36.92 27.03
CA SER A 305 -22.65 38.13 26.26
C SER A 305 -23.59 38.41 25.10
N LEU A 306 -24.45 37.46 24.71
CA LEU A 306 -25.37 37.63 23.60
C LEU A 306 -26.76 38.07 24.10
N PRO A 307 -27.38 39.07 23.46
CA PRO A 307 -28.66 39.63 23.91
C PRO A 307 -29.82 38.65 23.72
N GLU A 308 -29.74 37.75 22.73
CA GLU A 308 -30.76 36.76 22.42
C GLU A 308 -30.13 35.37 22.32
N PRO A 309 -30.66 34.36 23.05
CA PRO A 309 -30.16 32.99 22.99
C PRO A 309 -30.15 32.40 21.57
N GLN A 310 -31.12 32.80 20.73
CA GLN A 310 -31.26 32.34 19.36
C GLN A 310 -30.12 32.85 18.45
N LEU A 311 -29.61 34.06 18.69
CA LEU A 311 -28.51 34.63 17.90
C LEU A 311 -27.27 33.73 17.96
N ARG A 312 -27.04 33.05 19.09
CA ARG A 312 -25.93 32.11 19.22
C ARG A 312 -26.08 30.89 18.31
N MET A 313 -27.30 30.37 18.20
CA MET A 313 -27.62 29.28 17.27
C MET A 313 -27.42 29.73 15.83
N ASP A 314 -27.92 30.92 15.49
CA ASP A 314 -27.84 31.46 14.13
C ASP A 314 -26.38 31.67 13.70
N LEU A 315 -25.53 32.18 14.60
CA LEU A 315 -24.08 32.29 14.39
C LEU A 315 -23.43 30.92 14.18
N ALA A 316 -23.77 29.92 15.02
CA ALA A 316 -23.25 28.57 14.88
C ALA A 316 -23.68 27.94 13.55
N GLN A 317 -24.93 28.11 13.14
CA GLN A 317 -25.45 27.62 11.87
C GLN A 317 -24.81 28.32 10.67
N ALA A 318 -24.63 29.64 10.74
CA ALA A 318 -23.93 30.40 9.70
C ALA A 318 -22.47 29.94 9.55
N LEU A 319 -21.79 29.66 10.67
CA LEU A 319 -20.45 29.06 10.67
C LEU A 319 -20.44 27.67 10.03
N LEU A 320 -21.41 26.80 10.37
CA LEU A 320 -21.55 25.48 9.73
C LEU A 320 -21.72 25.61 8.21
N GLN A 321 -22.63 26.48 7.76
CA GLN A 321 -22.92 26.68 6.33
C GLN A 321 -21.71 27.21 5.56
N SER A 322 -21.03 28.24 6.10
CA SER A 322 -19.83 28.82 5.48
C SER A 322 -18.69 27.80 5.38
N SER A 323 -18.52 26.98 6.42
CA SER A 323 -17.46 25.96 6.47
C SER A 323 -17.76 24.77 5.56
N ASN A 324 -19.04 24.45 5.40
CA ASN A 324 -19.47 23.47 4.41
C ASN A 324 -19.13 23.96 3.00
N LEU A 325 -19.35 25.23 2.65
CA LEU A 325 -18.93 25.79 1.36
C LEU A 325 -17.41 25.67 1.13
N PHE A 326 -16.60 25.87 2.18
CA PHE A 326 -15.15 25.75 2.08
C PHE A 326 -14.69 24.29 1.93
N THR A 327 -15.32 23.37 2.64
CA THR A 327 -14.96 21.93 2.64
C THR A 327 -15.69 21.12 1.57
N SER A 328 -16.66 21.70 0.87
CA SER A 328 -17.40 21.13 -0.26
C SER A 328 -16.78 21.48 -1.62
N LEU A 329 -15.74 22.32 -1.67
CA LEU A 329 -14.92 22.48 -2.88
C LEU A 329 -14.21 21.15 -3.16
N SER A 330 -14.91 20.29 -3.87
CA SER A 330 -14.44 18.96 -4.22
C SER A 330 -13.27 19.10 -5.19
N LEU A 331 -12.23 18.30 -4.93
CA LEU A 331 -11.15 18.01 -5.87
C LEU A 331 -11.68 17.54 -7.25
N GLU A 332 -12.96 17.17 -7.34
CA GLU A 332 -13.66 16.82 -8.58
C GLU A 332 -13.79 18.02 -9.55
N THR A 333 -13.90 19.25 -9.04
CA THR A 333 -13.96 20.46 -9.88
C THR A 333 -12.62 20.78 -10.55
N VAL A 334 -11.52 20.22 -10.02
CA VAL A 334 -10.14 20.41 -10.52
C VAL A 334 -9.68 19.22 -11.38
N ARG A 335 -10.45 18.12 -11.41
CA ARG A 335 -10.15 16.89 -12.17
C ARG A 335 -10.98 16.73 -13.46
N LYS A 336 -11.89 17.66 -13.76
CA LYS A 336 -12.43 17.86 -15.11
C LYS A 336 -11.53 18.82 -15.87
#